data_AF-A0A5C9END4-F1
#
_entry.id   AF-A0A5C9END4-F1
#
_cell.length_a   1.000
_cell.length_b   1.000
_cell.length_c   1.000
_cell.angle_alpha   90.00
_cell.angle_beta   90.00
_cell.angle_gamma   90.00
#
_symmetry.space_group_name_H-M   'P 1'
#
loop_
_entity.id
_entity.type
_entity.pdbx_description
1 polymer ?
#
loop_
_entity_poly.entity_id
_entity_poly.type
_entity_poly.pdbx_seq_one_letter_code
_entity_poly.pdbx_strand_id
1 'polypeptide(L)'
;MDQLIQKTEFKNYSPKDVLEATYLATKNFQIRALFEAKKEILEIGKYTEQEFYHILDAMIDAETERQLFLQDLRKIKEVLKLDDLVRKFSNLNPMYLLRDIIYLKEQGYIEESNEVKIKLVKKKIKGVEKEVEQEEHIFKYKANKLDADFVERIFEPVSIIYNSGLCCNCGWCSAICPVNAIVVNSDELKVDEELCIKCGLCFTVCPRSFPIERVSEFKSQLNESLTFSEKIGTYLNTYSGTTNIDQIKKSCQDGGIVTTLLEYLLKNKVVDAIIAVKHSEDLWNPKAVIVNNLKDLYKTAGTKYANCASLSILDQSKQYEGIAIVGVPCMMKAIEKGSLFPSGYPFFTNIKYKIGLFCMESFSYDNIIKLVEEKFDKNIEDLVKMNIDKGKFIINLKSGEELDVPLKEIQAYARETCHFCEDLTSDFADISVGSIGSQAGWSSVITRNEKGEELYQAAIKDGLIESKDLTEVKPGRFLVEKIAGIKRNKCKPIKLTENK
;
A
#
# COMPACT_ATOMS: atom_id res chain seq x y z
N MET A 1 -12.29 -9.29 16.28
CA MET A 1 -11.41 -10.13 15.46
C MET A 1 -12.30 -11.23 14.90
N ASP A 2 -13.06 -10.91 13.83
CA ASP A 2 -14.02 -11.83 13.18
C ASP A 2 -14.72 -11.14 11.97
N GLN A 3 -13.95 -10.53 11.04
CA GLN A 3 -14.58 -9.71 9.97
C GLN A 3 -14.01 -9.82 8.55
N LEU A 4 -12.98 -10.65 8.29
CA LEU A 4 -12.44 -10.78 6.92
C LEU A 4 -12.52 -12.19 6.32
N ILE A 5 -13.02 -13.16 7.08
CA ILE A 5 -13.73 -14.31 6.52
C ILE A 5 -15.14 -14.23 7.11
N GLN A 6 -15.98 -13.31 6.62
CA GLN A 6 -17.38 -13.68 6.59
C GLN A 6 -17.38 -14.97 5.78
N LYS A 7 -17.74 -16.10 6.40
CA LYS A 7 -18.15 -17.30 5.65
C LYS A 7 -19.05 -16.76 4.55
N THR A 8 -18.60 -16.79 3.29
CA THR A 8 -19.45 -16.35 2.20
C THR A 8 -20.65 -17.25 2.32
N GLU A 9 -21.75 -16.69 2.82
CA GLU A 9 -22.93 -17.48 3.02
C GLU A 9 -23.45 -17.71 1.61
N PHE A 10 -23.06 -18.82 1.00
CA PHE A 10 -23.52 -19.30 -0.31
C PHE A 10 -25.03 -19.65 -0.28
N LYS A 11 -25.80 -19.01 0.61
CA LYS A 11 -27.22 -19.17 0.88
C LYS A 11 -28.09 -19.00 -0.35
N ASN A 12 -27.61 -18.26 -1.35
CA ASN A 12 -28.32 -18.00 -2.60
C ASN A 12 -27.99 -19.02 -3.71
N TYR A 13 -27.07 -19.96 -3.45
CA TYR A 13 -26.68 -21.01 -4.37
C TYR A 13 -27.15 -22.37 -3.85
N SER A 14 -27.51 -23.27 -4.77
CA SER A 14 -27.87 -24.62 -4.34
C SER A 14 -26.62 -25.34 -3.83
N PRO A 15 -26.75 -26.30 -2.89
CA PRO A 15 -25.61 -27.12 -2.45
C PRO A 15 -24.87 -27.80 -3.61
N LYS A 16 -25.59 -28.11 -4.70
CA LYS A 16 -25.01 -28.66 -5.92
C LYS A 16 -24.10 -27.64 -6.62
N ASP A 17 -24.58 -26.41 -6.80
CA ASP A 17 -23.81 -25.36 -7.48
C ASP A 17 -22.55 -25.01 -6.67
N VAL A 18 -22.68 -24.91 -5.35
CA VAL A 18 -21.53 -24.68 -4.45
C VAL A 18 -20.53 -25.83 -4.55
N LEU A 19 -20.98 -27.08 -4.50
CA LEU A 19 -20.10 -28.25 -4.61
C LEU A 19 -19.36 -28.27 -5.96
N GLU A 20 -20.06 -27.97 -7.06
CA GLU A 20 -19.46 -27.89 -8.39
C GLU A 20 -18.44 -26.76 -8.49
N ALA A 21 -18.78 -25.58 -7.98
CA ALA A 21 -17.89 -24.42 -7.94
C ALA A 21 -16.64 -24.68 -7.08
N THR A 22 -16.79 -25.32 -5.92
CA THR A 22 -15.66 -25.70 -5.06
C THR A 22 -14.79 -26.76 -5.76
N TYR A 23 -15.38 -27.74 -6.42
CA TYR A 23 -14.61 -28.68 -7.23
C TYR A 23 -13.81 -27.98 -8.32
N LEU A 24 -14.39 -27.00 -9.03
CA LEU A 24 -13.65 -26.19 -9.99
C LEU A 24 -12.56 -25.35 -9.33
N ALA A 25 -12.81 -24.79 -8.14
CA ALA A 25 -11.83 -24.04 -7.38
C ALA A 25 -10.57 -24.87 -7.06
N THR A 26 -10.74 -26.15 -6.71
CA THR A 26 -9.58 -27.05 -6.49
C THR A 26 -8.71 -27.28 -7.71
N LYS A 27 -9.17 -26.93 -8.92
CA LYS A 27 -8.39 -27.01 -10.16
C LYS A 27 -7.52 -25.79 -10.42
N ASN A 28 -7.78 -24.68 -9.72
CA ASN A 28 -7.00 -23.46 -9.85
C ASN A 28 -5.52 -23.75 -9.59
N PHE A 29 -4.65 -23.24 -10.46
CA PHE A 29 -3.22 -23.52 -10.39
C PHE A 29 -2.58 -23.14 -9.04
N GLN A 30 -2.95 -21.99 -8.46
CA GLN A 30 -2.33 -21.52 -7.21
C GLN A 30 -2.71 -22.38 -6.02
N ILE A 31 -3.98 -22.80 -5.95
CA ILE A 31 -4.49 -23.70 -4.90
C ILE A 31 -3.75 -25.04 -4.98
N ARG A 32 -3.59 -25.58 -6.20
CA ARG A 32 -2.87 -26.83 -6.42
C ARG A 32 -1.39 -26.71 -6.07
N ALA A 33 -0.71 -25.67 -6.56
CA ALA A 33 0.70 -25.44 -6.27
C ALA A 33 0.97 -25.31 -4.75
N LEU A 34 0.09 -24.63 -4.02
CA LEU A 34 0.19 -24.52 -2.57
C LEU A 34 -0.07 -25.86 -1.87
N PHE A 35 -1.11 -26.60 -2.28
CA PHE A 35 -1.49 -27.88 -1.67
C PHE A 35 -0.47 -28.98 -1.93
N GLU A 36 0.01 -29.11 -3.17
CA GLU A 36 1.01 -30.10 -3.58
C GLU A 36 2.34 -29.87 -2.84
N ALA A 37 2.69 -28.62 -2.53
CA ALA A 37 3.89 -28.24 -1.79
C ALA A 37 3.72 -28.22 -0.25
N LYS A 38 2.64 -28.82 0.31
CA LYS A 38 2.37 -28.76 1.75
C LYS A 38 3.57 -29.17 2.59
N LYS A 39 4.24 -30.26 2.21
CA LYS A 39 5.34 -30.83 2.98
C LYS A 39 6.51 -29.85 3.04
N GLU A 40 6.93 -29.33 1.89
CA GLU A 40 8.01 -28.36 1.73
C GLU A 40 7.73 -27.09 2.53
N ILE A 41 6.50 -26.58 2.47
CA ILE A 41 6.08 -25.38 3.22
C ILE A 41 6.19 -25.60 4.73
N LEU A 42 5.72 -26.73 5.24
CA LEU A 42 5.75 -27.02 6.68
C LEU A 42 7.17 -27.33 7.18
N GLU A 43 8.02 -27.95 6.36
CA GLU A 43 9.43 -28.21 6.69
C GLU A 43 10.24 -26.92 6.88
N ILE A 44 9.91 -25.86 6.13
CA ILE A 44 10.54 -24.54 6.28
C ILE A 44 10.19 -23.87 7.62
N GLY A 45 9.05 -24.23 8.23
CA GLY A 45 8.64 -23.73 9.54
C GLY A 45 8.19 -22.26 9.57
N LYS A 46 8.09 -21.59 8.41
CA LYS A 46 7.55 -20.22 8.34
C LYS A 46 6.05 -20.20 8.65
N TYR A 47 5.31 -21.23 8.25
CA TYR A 47 3.88 -21.36 8.49
C TYR A 47 3.61 -22.58 9.36
N THR A 48 2.76 -22.43 10.36
CA THR A 48 2.22 -23.58 11.10
C THR A 48 1.23 -24.35 10.22
N GLU A 49 0.93 -25.61 10.58
CA GLU A 49 -0.07 -26.38 9.86
C GLU A 49 -1.45 -25.70 9.88
N GLN A 50 -1.83 -25.07 10.99
CA GLN A 50 -3.08 -24.32 11.10
C GLN A 50 -3.09 -23.10 10.18
N GLU A 51 -1.99 -22.34 10.11
CA GLU A 51 -1.88 -21.18 9.20
C GLU A 51 -1.92 -21.62 7.73
N PHE A 52 -1.26 -22.72 7.38
CA PHE A 52 -1.32 -23.31 6.05
C PHE A 52 -2.77 -23.62 5.64
N TYR A 53 -3.51 -24.34 6.48
CA TYR A 53 -4.90 -24.68 6.18
C TYR A 53 -5.79 -23.45 6.14
N HIS A 54 -5.55 -22.46 7.00
CA HIS A 54 -6.31 -21.22 6.95
C HIS A 54 -6.12 -20.46 5.62
N ILE A 55 -4.90 -20.41 5.10
CA ILE A 55 -4.61 -19.81 3.78
C ILE A 55 -5.29 -20.63 2.68
N LEU A 56 -5.13 -21.96 2.71
CA LEU A 56 -5.70 -22.85 1.70
C LEU A 56 -7.23 -22.74 1.64
N ASP A 57 -7.89 -22.80 2.80
CA ASP A 57 -9.35 -22.68 2.91
C ASP A 57 -9.82 -21.30 2.40
N ALA A 58 -9.15 -20.21 2.82
CA ALA A 58 -9.49 -18.87 2.35
C ALA A 58 -9.29 -18.70 0.83
N MET A 59 -8.28 -19.36 0.24
CA MET A 59 -8.09 -19.39 -1.21
C MET A 59 -9.19 -20.19 -1.92
N ILE A 60 -9.56 -21.36 -1.40
CA ILE A 60 -10.63 -22.22 -1.94
C ILE A 60 -11.98 -21.51 -1.87
N ASP A 61 -12.29 -20.87 -0.74
CA ASP A 61 -13.55 -20.13 -0.55
C ASP A 61 -13.66 -18.96 -1.54
N ALA A 62 -12.60 -18.15 -1.66
CA ALA A 62 -12.58 -17.03 -2.59
C ALA A 62 -12.65 -17.51 -4.05
N GLU A 63 -11.99 -18.60 -4.39
CA GLU A 63 -12.06 -19.16 -5.74
C GLU A 63 -13.44 -19.80 -6.02
N THR A 64 -14.07 -20.43 -5.02
CA THR A 64 -15.46 -20.92 -5.12
C THR A 64 -16.41 -19.76 -5.44
N GLU A 65 -16.29 -18.64 -4.71
CA GLU A 65 -17.06 -17.42 -4.95
C GLU A 65 -16.85 -16.88 -6.38
N ARG A 66 -15.60 -16.86 -6.87
CA ARG A 66 -15.28 -16.47 -8.24
C ARG A 66 -15.92 -17.37 -9.29
N GLN A 67 -15.91 -18.68 -9.08
CA GLN A 67 -16.53 -19.62 -10.02
C GLN A 67 -18.04 -19.42 -10.10
N LEU A 68 -18.71 -19.22 -8.95
CA LEU A 68 -20.15 -18.89 -8.90
C LEU A 68 -20.45 -17.56 -9.60
N PHE A 69 -19.67 -16.52 -9.26
CA PHE A 69 -19.78 -15.21 -9.90
C PHE A 69 -19.59 -15.30 -11.42
N LEU A 70 -18.58 -16.03 -11.89
CA LEU A 70 -18.30 -16.20 -13.30
C LEU A 70 -19.40 -16.97 -14.05
N GLN A 71 -19.97 -18.00 -13.42
CA GLN A 71 -21.12 -18.73 -13.96
C GLN A 71 -22.32 -17.80 -14.19
N ASP A 72 -22.60 -16.91 -13.24
CA ASP A 72 -23.69 -15.95 -13.35
C ASP A 72 -23.37 -14.80 -14.32
N LEU A 73 -22.14 -14.30 -14.31
CA LEU A 73 -21.68 -13.25 -15.22
C LEU A 73 -21.76 -13.71 -16.68
N ARG A 74 -21.44 -14.97 -16.98
CA ARG A 74 -21.55 -15.54 -18.34
C ARG A 74 -22.98 -15.60 -18.88
N LYS A 75 -23.99 -15.61 -18.01
CA LYS A 75 -25.40 -15.55 -18.41
C LYS A 75 -25.79 -14.14 -18.86
N ILE A 76 -25.00 -13.13 -18.51
CA ILE A 76 -25.22 -11.72 -18.85
C ILE A 76 -24.50 -11.41 -20.17
N LYS A 77 -25.27 -10.98 -21.18
CA LYS A 77 -24.72 -10.58 -22.48
C LYS A 77 -24.27 -9.11 -22.53
N GLU A 78 -24.76 -8.30 -21.59
CA GLU A 78 -24.48 -6.87 -21.50
C GLU A 78 -23.09 -6.60 -20.92
N VAL A 79 -22.49 -5.48 -21.32
CA VAL A 79 -21.25 -4.97 -20.71
C VAL A 79 -21.64 -4.00 -19.61
N LEU A 80 -21.31 -4.34 -18.36
CA LEU A 80 -21.84 -3.65 -17.18
C LEU A 80 -20.80 -2.78 -16.50
N LYS A 81 -21.21 -1.64 -15.93
CA LYS A 81 -20.34 -0.86 -15.04
C LYS A 81 -20.21 -1.57 -13.69
N LEU A 82 -19.24 -1.14 -12.88
CA LEU A 82 -19.07 -1.68 -11.53
C LEU A 82 -20.34 -1.50 -10.69
N ASP A 83 -20.97 -0.33 -10.71
CA ASP A 83 -22.21 -0.07 -9.96
C ASP A 83 -23.37 -0.99 -10.38
N ASP A 84 -23.46 -1.27 -11.68
CA ASP A 84 -24.49 -2.17 -12.21
C ASP A 84 -24.24 -3.62 -11.75
N LEU A 85 -22.97 -4.04 -11.71
CA LEU A 85 -22.57 -5.33 -11.15
C LEU A 85 -22.91 -5.41 -9.66
N VAL A 86 -22.57 -4.39 -8.87
CA VAL A 86 -22.86 -4.37 -7.43
C VAL A 86 -24.37 -4.46 -7.17
N ARG A 87 -25.20 -3.76 -7.95
CA ARG A 87 -26.66 -3.87 -7.84
C ARG A 87 -27.17 -5.27 -8.19
N LYS A 88 -26.63 -5.85 -9.26
CA LYS A 88 -27.07 -7.14 -9.79
C LYS A 88 -26.61 -8.32 -8.94
N PHE A 89 -25.45 -8.19 -8.31
CA PHE A 89 -24.84 -9.14 -7.38
C PHE A 89 -24.90 -8.60 -5.95
N SER A 90 -26.04 -8.00 -5.57
CA SER A 90 -26.24 -7.38 -4.25
C SER A 90 -26.21 -8.38 -3.09
N ASN A 91 -26.24 -9.67 -3.39
CA ASN A 91 -26.02 -10.75 -2.45
C ASN A 91 -24.54 -10.96 -2.08
N LEU A 92 -23.60 -10.42 -2.87
CA LEU A 92 -22.17 -10.51 -2.60
C LEU A 92 -21.70 -9.25 -1.88
N ASN A 93 -20.65 -9.39 -1.07
CA ASN A 93 -20.00 -8.23 -0.50
C ASN A 93 -19.41 -7.38 -1.64
N PRO A 94 -19.73 -6.08 -1.76
CA PRO A 94 -19.27 -5.27 -2.88
C PRO A 94 -17.75 -5.23 -3.02
N MET A 95 -17.01 -5.25 -1.90
CA MET A 95 -15.54 -5.26 -1.92
C MET A 95 -14.98 -6.59 -2.40
N TYR A 96 -15.62 -7.71 -2.07
CA TYR A 96 -15.22 -9.04 -2.57
C TYR A 96 -15.54 -9.18 -4.06
N LEU A 97 -16.68 -8.64 -4.50
CA LEU A 97 -17.01 -8.53 -5.91
C LEU A 97 -15.93 -7.75 -6.69
N LEU A 98 -15.51 -6.59 -6.19
CA LEU A 98 -14.43 -5.82 -6.82
C LEU A 98 -13.10 -6.59 -6.83
N ARG A 99 -12.71 -7.23 -5.72
CA ARG A 99 -11.54 -8.12 -5.64
C ARG A 99 -11.60 -9.18 -6.73
N ASP A 100 -12.73 -9.84 -6.88
CA ASP A 100 -12.89 -10.97 -7.79
C ASP A 100 -12.94 -10.55 -9.25
N ILE A 101 -13.54 -9.40 -9.55
CA ILE A 101 -13.44 -8.78 -10.88
C ILE A 101 -11.97 -8.50 -11.23
N ILE A 102 -11.20 -7.91 -10.30
CA ILE A 102 -9.77 -7.65 -10.50
C ILE A 102 -9.03 -8.97 -10.74
N TYR A 103 -9.21 -9.96 -9.88
CA TYR A 103 -8.53 -11.25 -9.97
C TYR A 103 -8.83 -11.98 -11.28
N LEU A 104 -10.11 -12.12 -11.63
CA LEU A 104 -10.58 -12.81 -12.83
C LEU A 104 -10.16 -12.08 -14.12
N LYS A 105 -10.06 -10.74 -14.09
CA LYS A 105 -9.49 -9.97 -15.19
C LYS A 105 -8.04 -10.35 -15.43
N GLU A 106 -7.23 -10.40 -14.37
CA GLU A 106 -5.81 -10.77 -14.48
C GLU A 106 -5.62 -12.20 -14.97
N GLN A 107 -6.51 -13.12 -14.60
CA GLN A 107 -6.52 -14.50 -15.11
C GLN A 107 -7.03 -14.63 -16.56
N GLY A 108 -7.61 -13.57 -17.12
CA GLY A 108 -8.15 -13.57 -18.49
C GLY A 108 -9.60 -14.04 -18.62
N TYR A 109 -10.33 -14.21 -17.52
CA TYR A 109 -11.75 -14.59 -17.53
C TYR A 109 -12.70 -13.40 -17.79
N ILE A 110 -12.27 -12.18 -17.48
CA ILE A 110 -13.07 -10.95 -17.64
C ILE A 110 -12.36 -9.97 -18.57
N GLU A 111 -13.13 -9.40 -19.50
CA GLU A 111 -12.71 -8.24 -20.29
C GLU A 111 -13.03 -6.96 -19.52
N GLU A 112 -12.08 -6.01 -19.48
CA GLU A 112 -12.33 -4.64 -19.03
C GLU A 112 -12.20 -3.70 -20.23
N SER A 113 -13.22 -2.86 -20.43
CA SER A 113 -13.20 -1.77 -21.41
C SER A 113 -13.28 -0.43 -20.70
N ASN A 114 -12.50 0.56 -21.15
CA ASN A 114 -12.52 1.93 -20.62
C ASN A 114 -13.13 2.89 -21.64
N GLU A 115 -14.28 3.47 -21.31
CA GLU A 115 -14.93 4.52 -22.10
C GLU A 115 -14.55 5.89 -21.50
N VAL A 116 -13.83 6.72 -22.25
CA VAL A 116 -13.45 8.06 -21.82
C VAL A 116 -14.48 9.08 -22.32
N LYS A 117 -15.10 9.81 -21.39
CA LYS A 117 -15.99 10.93 -21.69
C LYS A 117 -15.31 12.24 -21.33
N ILE A 118 -15.38 13.23 -22.22
CA ILE A 118 -14.86 14.57 -21.94
C ILE A 118 -16.00 15.42 -21.38
N LYS A 119 -15.85 15.91 -20.15
CA LYS A 119 -16.75 16.88 -19.52
C LYS A 119 -16.08 18.24 -19.46
N LEU A 120 -16.78 19.28 -19.92
CA LEU A 120 -16.34 20.66 -19.71
C LEU A 120 -16.74 21.10 -18.31
N VAL A 121 -15.73 21.32 -17.44
CA VAL A 121 -15.96 21.75 -16.06
C VAL A 121 -15.39 23.16 -15.88
N LYS A 122 -16.21 24.05 -15.33
CA LYS A 122 -15.77 25.39 -14.96
C LYS A 122 -14.87 25.29 -13.72
N LYS A 123 -13.58 25.57 -13.89
CA LYS A 123 -12.60 25.61 -12.79
C LYS A 123 -12.09 27.03 -12.63
N LYS A 124 -11.96 27.49 -11.39
CA LYS A 124 -11.39 28.79 -11.07
C LYS A 124 -9.86 28.67 -11.03
N ILE A 125 -9.19 29.14 -12.08
CA ILE A 125 -7.73 29.08 -12.21
C ILE A 125 -7.18 30.49 -12.03
N LYS A 126 -6.38 30.70 -10.97
CA LYS A 126 -5.82 32.02 -10.62
C LYS A 126 -6.89 33.13 -10.51
N GLY A 127 -8.08 32.77 -10.00
CA GLY A 127 -9.19 33.72 -9.81
C GLY A 127 -10.11 33.90 -11.03
N VAL A 128 -9.72 33.39 -12.21
CA VAL A 128 -10.52 33.47 -13.44
C VAL A 128 -11.25 32.14 -13.66
N GLU A 129 -12.54 32.19 -13.95
CA GLU A 129 -13.28 31.00 -14.39
C GLU A 129 -12.83 30.60 -15.80
N LYS A 130 -12.37 29.36 -15.93
CA LYS A 130 -12.01 28.74 -17.20
C LYS A 130 -12.79 27.45 -17.35
N GLU A 131 -13.28 27.20 -18.56
CA GLU A 131 -13.75 25.87 -18.92
C GLU A 131 -12.52 24.99 -19.17
N VAL A 132 -12.47 23.87 -18.45
CA VAL A 132 -11.40 22.89 -18.54
C VAL A 132 -12.03 21.57 -18.91
N GLU A 133 -11.51 20.95 -19.96
CA GLU A 133 -11.84 19.56 -20.31
C GLU A 133 -11.34 18.64 -19.19
N GLN A 134 -12.25 17.86 -18.62
CA GLN A 134 -11.96 16.83 -17.64
C GLN A 134 -12.39 15.50 -18.23
N GLU A 135 -11.45 14.56 -18.29
CA GLU A 135 -11.72 13.19 -18.68
C GLU A 135 -12.42 12.46 -17.54
N GLU A 136 -13.52 11.78 -17.88
CA GLU A 136 -14.25 10.86 -17.01
C GLU A 136 -14.07 9.45 -17.58
N HIS A 137 -13.39 8.58 -16.83
CA HIS A 137 -13.16 7.19 -17.21
C HIS A 137 -14.28 6.29 -16.71
N ILE A 138 -14.99 5.65 -17.63
CA ILE A 138 -16.09 4.73 -17.35
C ILE A 138 -15.65 3.32 -17.72
N PHE A 139 -15.31 2.55 -16.72
CA PHE A 139 -14.92 1.15 -16.91
C PHE A 139 -16.13 0.23 -16.91
N LYS A 140 -16.13 -0.73 -17.83
CA LYS A 140 -17.17 -1.74 -17.96
C LYS A 140 -16.55 -3.12 -18.10
N TYR A 141 -17.28 -4.12 -17.63
CA TYR A 141 -16.82 -5.50 -17.56
C TYR A 141 -17.83 -6.46 -18.17
N LYS A 142 -17.30 -7.55 -18.72
CA LYS A 142 -18.07 -8.70 -19.21
C LYS A 142 -17.21 -9.96 -19.09
N ALA A 143 -17.84 -11.14 -18.99
CA ALA A 143 -17.11 -12.39 -19.11
C ALA A 143 -16.53 -12.54 -20.52
N ASN A 144 -15.28 -12.99 -20.62
CA ASN A 144 -14.67 -13.34 -21.90
C ASN A 144 -15.34 -14.58 -22.51
N LYS A 145 -15.43 -14.59 -23.84
CA LYS A 145 -15.69 -15.84 -24.57
C LYS A 145 -14.41 -16.65 -24.54
N LEU A 146 -14.47 -17.81 -23.88
CA LEU A 146 -13.30 -18.69 -23.78
C LEU A 146 -13.30 -19.65 -24.96
N ASP A 147 -12.16 -19.74 -25.64
CA ASP A 147 -11.91 -20.74 -26.67
C ASP A 147 -11.66 -22.12 -26.03
N ALA A 148 -11.74 -23.18 -26.84
CA ALA A 148 -11.61 -24.56 -26.34
C ALA A 148 -10.23 -24.86 -25.73
N ASP A 149 -9.22 -24.09 -26.11
CA ASP A 149 -7.83 -24.14 -25.65
C ASP A 149 -7.49 -23.03 -24.64
N PHE A 150 -8.48 -22.35 -24.08
CA PHE A 150 -8.23 -21.33 -23.05
C PHE A 150 -7.47 -21.90 -21.86
N VAL A 151 -6.37 -21.24 -21.51
CA VAL A 151 -5.59 -21.48 -20.31
C VAL A 151 -5.64 -20.24 -19.45
N GLU A 152 -6.00 -20.40 -18.17
CA GLU A 152 -5.97 -19.29 -17.22
C GLU A 152 -4.54 -18.74 -17.09
N ARG A 153 -4.40 -17.42 -17.01
CA ARG A 153 -3.09 -16.83 -16.77
C ARG A 153 -2.64 -17.13 -15.34
N ILE A 154 -1.43 -17.65 -15.22
CA ILE A 154 -0.80 -17.94 -13.94
C ILE A 154 -0.13 -16.66 -13.43
N PHE A 155 -0.12 -16.48 -12.12
CA PHE A 155 0.64 -15.40 -11.49
C PHE A 155 2.10 -15.82 -11.37
N GLU A 156 2.91 -15.26 -12.27
CA GLU A 156 4.36 -15.45 -12.28
C GLU A 156 5.02 -15.01 -10.96
N PRO A 157 6.16 -15.60 -10.56
CA PRO A 157 6.96 -15.09 -9.45
C PRO A 157 7.31 -13.62 -9.64
N VAL A 158 7.52 -12.90 -8.54
CA VAL A 158 7.88 -11.46 -8.56
C VAL A 158 9.21 -11.14 -9.25
N SER A 159 9.99 -12.14 -9.68
CA SER A 159 11.13 -11.95 -10.56
C SER A 159 10.73 -11.20 -11.84
N ILE A 160 9.52 -11.41 -12.39
CA ILE A 160 9.02 -10.64 -13.54
C ILE A 160 8.95 -9.13 -13.25
N ILE A 161 8.52 -8.75 -12.04
CA ILE A 161 8.43 -7.35 -11.62
C ILE A 161 9.81 -6.72 -11.46
N TYR A 162 10.75 -7.48 -10.90
CA TYR A 162 12.13 -7.04 -10.72
C TYR A 162 12.84 -6.90 -12.07
N ASN A 163 12.74 -7.90 -12.94
CA ASN A 163 13.36 -7.92 -14.26
C ASN A 163 12.81 -6.82 -15.18
N SER A 164 11.54 -6.43 -15.02
CA SER A 164 10.96 -5.28 -15.72
C SER A 164 11.37 -3.92 -15.13
N GLY A 165 12.21 -3.86 -14.09
CA GLY A 165 12.68 -2.62 -13.47
C GLY A 165 11.61 -1.87 -12.68
N LEU A 166 10.58 -2.58 -12.19
CA LEU A 166 9.41 -1.98 -11.53
C LEU A 166 9.42 -2.14 -10.00
N CYS A 167 10.23 -3.07 -9.49
CA CYS A 167 10.24 -3.45 -8.08
C CYS A 167 10.54 -2.23 -7.18
N CYS A 168 9.67 -1.98 -6.20
CA CYS A 168 9.90 -0.93 -5.22
C CYS A 168 10.71 -1.40 -4.00
N ASN A 169 11.11 -2.68 -3.94
CA ASN A 169 11.81 -3.31 -2.81
C ASN A 169 11.11 -3.10 -1.46
N CYS A 170 9.78 -3.26 -1.40
CA CYS A 170 9.04 -3.12 -0.14
C CYS A 170 9.24 -4.30 0.82
N GLY A 171 9.56 -5.50 0.30
CA GLY A 171 9.91 -6.69 1.07
C GLY A 171 8.77 -7.68 1.35
N TRP A 172 7.52 -7.34 1.07
CA TRP A 172 6.38 -8.19 1.44
C TRP A 172 6.41 -9.56 0.75
N CYS A 173 6.91 -9.63 -0.49
CA CYS A 173 7.08 -10.89 -1.22
C CYS A 173 8.04 -11.87 -0.52
N SER A 174 9.03 -11.38 0.22
CA SER A 174 9.94 -12.22 1.02
C SER A 174 9.23 -12.78 2.26
N ALA A 175 8.52 -11.91 3.00
CA ALA A 175 7.77 -12.31 4.20
C ALA A 175 6.69 -13.36 3.88
N ILE A 176 5.93 -13.18 2.79
CA ILE A 176 4.84 -14.09 2.40
C ILE A 176 5.31 -15.39 1.71
N CYS A 177 6.57 -15.48 1.27
CA CYS A 177 7.03 -16.66 0.53
C CYS A 177 7.05 -17.88 1.47
N PRO A 178 6.24 -18.92 1.24
CA PRO A 178 6.08 -20.03 2.18
C PRO A 178 7.27 -20.99 2.21
N VAL A 179 8.13 -20.90 1.19
CA VAL A 179 9.31 -21.74 1.02
C VAL A 179 10.63 -20.96 1.12
N ASN A 180 10.59 -19.71 1.60
CA ASN A 180 11.77 -18.84 1.74
C ASN A 180 12.60 -18.63 0.47
N ALA A 181 12.02 -18.83 -0.71
CA ALA A 181 12.69 -18.67 -2.00
C ALA A 181 13.02 -17.21 -2.35
N ILE A 182 12.62 -16.21 -1.56
CA ILE A 182 12.76 -14.80 -1.93
C ILE A 182 13.53 -14.04 -0.84
N VAL A 183 14.63 -13.41 -1.24
CA VAL A 183 15.39 -12.47 -0.41
C VAL A 183 15.24 -11.07 -1.00
N VAL A 184 14.86 -10.11 -0.17
CA VAL A 184 14.75 -8.69 -0.55
C VAL A 184 15.53 -7.84 0.44
N ASN A 185 16.39 -6.98 -0.08
CA ASN A 185 17.01 -5.90 0.68
C ASN A 185 16.65 -4.55 0.04
N SER A 186 17.30 -3.48 0.47
CA SER A 186 16.99 -2.12 0.02
C SER A 186 17.14 -1.91 -1.49
N ASP A 187 18.00 -2.68 -2.17
CA ASP A 187 18.37 -2.44 -3.57
C ASP A 187 18.20 -3.69 -4.46
N GLU A 188 18.19 -4.89 -3.89
CA GLU A 188 18.12 -6.15 -4.61
C GLU A 188 16.90 -6.98 -4.21
N LEU A 189 16.41 -7.76 -5.19
CA LEU A 189 15.49 -8.87 -5.00
C LEU A 189 16.10 -10.09 -5.71
N LYS A 190 16.21 -11.21 -4.99
CA LYS A 190 16.65 -12.50 -5.54
C LYS A 190 15.58 -13.55 -5.30
N VAL A 191 15.27 -14.32 -6.32
CA VAL A 191 14.39 -15.49 -6.26
C VAL A 191 15.24 -16.73 -6.51
N ASP A 192 15.19 -17.66 -5.57
CA ASP A 192 15.74 -19.00 -5.72
C ASP A 192 14.72 -19.84 -6.51
N GLU A 193 15.04 -20.12 -7.78
CA GLU A 193 14.15 -20.87 -8.68
C GLU A 193 14.07 -22.36 -8.33
N GLU A 194 15.04 -22.91 -7.57
CA GLU A 194 15.00 -24.30 -7.12
C GLU A 194 14.04 -24.47 -5.92
N LEU A 195 13.97 -23.46 -5.05
CA LEU A 195 13.02 -23.44 -3.93
C LEU A 195 11.62 -22.94 -4.36
N CYS A 196 11.52 -22.17 -5.44
CA CYS A 196 10.26 -21.53 -5.84
C CYS A 196 9.21 -22.56 -6.32
N ILE A 197 8.15 -22.73 -5.53
CA ILE A 197 7.00 -23.60 -5.87
C ILE A 197 5.99 -22.95 -6.83
N LYS A 198 6.28 -21.75 -7.36
CA LYS A 198 5.43 -21.00 -8.30
C LYS A 198 3.98 -20.77 -7.84
N CYS A 199 3.73 -20.72 -6.52
CA CYS A 199 2.38 -20.54 -5.95
C CYS A 199 1.71 -19.17 -6.22
N GLY A 200 2.44 -18.16 -6.74
CA GLY A 200 1.89 -16.84 -7.06
C GLY A 200 1.57 -15.93 -5.87
N LEU A 201 1.70 -16.39 -4.61
CA LEU A 201 1.38 -15.59 -3.42
C LEU A 201 2.14 -14.24 -3.40
N CYS A 202 3.44 -14.25 -3.72
CA CYS A 202 4.25 -13.04 -3.80
C CYS A 202 3.74 -12.01 -4.82
N PHE A 203 3.15 -12.48 -5.92
CA PHE A 203 2.63 -11.63 -6.99
C PHE A 203 1.30 -11.00 -6.60
N THR A 204 0.41 -11.74 -5.93
CA THR A 204 -0.91 -11.23 -5.49
C THR A 204 -0.81 -10.00 -4.59
N VAL A 205 0.24 -9.92 -3.76
CA VAL A 205 0.47 -8.85 -2.79
C VAL A 205 1.44 -7.77 -3.29
N CYS A 206 2.07 -7.99 -4.45
CA CYS A 206 3.00 -7.03 -5.00
C CYS A 206 2.25 -5.74 -5.41
N PRO A 207 2.67 -4.56 -4.95
CA PRO A 207 2.01 -3.29 -5.30
C PRO A 207 2.21 -2.89 -6.78
N ARG A 208 3.06 -3.65 -7.50
CA ARG A 208 3.47 -3.45 -8.89
C ARG A 208 2.99 -4.55 -9.85
N SER A 209 2.29 -5.57 -9.37
CA SER A 209 1.80 -6.66 -10.25
C SER A 209 0.61 -6.20 -11.08
N PHE A 210 -0.55 -6.06 -10.45
CA PHE A 210 -1.78 -5.58 -11.08
C PHE A 210 -2.43 -4.44 -10.28
N PRO A 211 -3.16 -3.53 -10.96
CA PRO A 211 -3.71 -2.32 -10.37
C PRO A 211 -4.84 -2.59 -9.38
N ILE A 212 -4.90 -1.78 -8.32
CA ILE A 212 -5.97 -1.76 -7.31
C ILE A 212 -6.42 -0.32 -6.97
N GLU A 213 -6.02 0.66 -7.77
CA GLU A 213 -6.24 2.10 -7.54
C GLU A 213 -7.74 2.41 -7.37
N ARG A 214 -8.58 1.71 -8.13
CA ARG A 214 -10.05 1.84 -8.09
C ARG A 214 -10.68 1.37 -6.79
N VAL A 215 -9.96 0.60 -5.97
CA VAL A 215 -10.41 0.23 -4.62
C VAL A 215 -10.62 1.48 -3.77
N SER A 216 -9.76 2.49 -3.91
CA SER A 216 -9.88 3.75 -3.17
C SER A 216 -11.16 4.47 -3.53
N GLU A 217 -11.39 4.74 -4.83
CA GLU A 217 -12.60 5.37 -5.34
C GLU A 217 -13.86 4.58 -4.94
N PHE A 218 -13.85 3.26 -5.13
CA PHE A 218 -14.99 2.41 -4.84
C PHE A 218 -15.38 2.42 -3.36
N LYS A 219 -14.42 2.46 -2.43
CA LYS A 219 -14.70 2.62 -0.99
C LYS A 219 -15.50 3.89 -0.70
N SER A 220 -15.20 5.01 -1.37
CA SER A 220 -15.96 6.25 -1.20
C SER A 220 -17.39 6.17 -1.71
N GLN A 221 -17.63 5.38 -2.77
CA GLN A 221 -18.97 5.17 -3.30
C GLN A 221 -19.85 4.32 -2.38
N LEU A 222 -19.21 3.47 -1.55
CA LEU A 222 -19.90 2.62 -0.57
C LEU A 222 -20.15 3.30 0.78
N ASN A 223 -19.44 4.39 1.10
CA ASN A 223 -19.59 5.11 2.37
C ASN A 223 -19.64 6.62 2.12
N GLU A 224 -20.84 7.18 2.25
CA GLU A 224 -21.12 8.61 2.04
C GLU A 224 -20.34 9.56 2.98
N SER A 225 -19.82 9.05 4.10
CA SER A 225 -18.98 9.83 5.00
C SER A 225 -17.60 10.12 4.40
N LEU A 226 -17.15 9.31 3.44
CA LEU A 226 -15.85 9.45 2.81
C LEU A 226 -15.90 10.41 1.62
N THR A 227 -14.88 11.25 1.52
CA THR A 227 -14.63 12.13 0.37
C THR A 227 -13.63 11.50 -0.57
N PHE A 228 -13.92 11.49 -1.87
CA PHE A 228 -12.94 11.12 -2.91
C PHE A 228 -12.32 12.35 -3.57
N SER A 229 -11.00 12.30 -3.75
CA SER A 229 -10.26 13.24 -4.56
C SER A 229 -9.38 12.48 -5.54
N GLU A 230 -9.48 12.79 -6.83
CA GLU A 230 -8.58 12.25 -7.87
C GLU A 230 -7.09 12.47 -7.55
N LYS A 231 -6.76 13.40 -6.64
CA LYS A 231 -5.38 13.77 -6.31
C LYS A 231 -4.88 13.05 -5.05
N ILE A 232 -5.66 12.99 -3.97
CA ILE A 232 -5.23 12.47 -2.66
C ILE A 232 -5.98 11.20 -2.22
N GLY A 233 -6.73 10.59 -3.14
CA GLY A 233 -7.51 9.38 -2.92
C GLY A 233 -8.73 9.64 -2.03
N THR A 234 -9.25 8.55 -1.45
CA THR A 234 -10.35 8.58 -0.49
C THR A 234 -9.86 8.94 0.91
N TYR A 235 -10.59 9.82 1.58
CA TYR A 235 -10.31 10.26 2.94
C TYR A 235 -11.57 10.68 3.69
N LEU A 236 -11.48 10.76 5.01
CA LEU A 236 -12.53 11.28 5.88
C LEU A 236 -12.29 12.77 6.17
N ASN A 237 -11.16 13.11 6.81
CA ASN A 237 -10.80 14.49 7.14
C ASN A 237 -9.33 14.81 6.86
N THR A 238 -9.02 16.12 6.85
CA THR A 238 -7.65 16.63 6.68
C THR A 238 -7.30 17.67 7.73
N TYR A 239 -6.16 17.49 8.39
CA TYR A 239 -5.68 18.35 9.47
C TYR A 239 -4.24 18.81 9.24
N SER A 240 -3.85 19.83 9.98
CA SER A 240 -2.46 20.17 10.27
C SER A 240 -2.26 19.97 11.76
N GLY A 241 -1.35 19.08 12.17
CA GLY A 241 -1.10 18.75 13.57
C GLY A 241 0.36 18.90 14.00
N THR A 242 0.58 19.13 15.29
CA THR A 242 1.88 18.98 15.95
C THR A 242 1.73 18.32 17.31
N THR A 243 2.74 17.58 17.74
CA THR A 243 2.77 16.89 19.03
C THR A 243 2.91 17.89 20.17
N ASN A 244 2.31 17.59 21.33
CA ASN A 244 2.56 18.26 22.61
C ASN A 244 3.58 17.52 23.48
N ILE A 245 4.14 16.40 23.02
CA ILE A 245 5.08 15.58 23.78
C ILE A 245 6.51 16.09 23.55
N ASP A 246 7.12 16.70 24.56
CA ASP A 246 8.45 17.35 24.45
C ASP A 246 9.56 16.41 23.98
N GLN A 247 9.52 15.14 24.39
CA GLN A 247 10.51 14.15 23.94
C GLN A 247 10.42 13.89 22.43
N ILE A 248 9.22 13.91 21.87
CA ILE A 248 8.99 13.74 20.43
C ILE A 248 9.37 15.02 19.69
N LYS A 249 9.01 16.21 20.20
CA LYS A 249 9.39 17.50 19.59
C LYS A 249 10.90 17.62 19.33
N LYS A 250 11.73 17.04 20.20
CA LYS A 250 13.20 17.09 20.08
C LYS A 250 13.77 16.19 18.98
N SER A 251 13.03 15.18 18.53
CA SER A 251 13.55 14.12 17.65
C SER A 251 12.75 13.93 16.35
N CYS A 252 11.58 14.56 16.23
CA CYS A 252 10.74 14.40 15.05
C CYS A 252 11.29 15.13 13.81
N GLN A 253 10.91 14.61 12.64
CA GLN A 253 11.21 15.27 11.37
C GLN A 253 10.46 16.60 11.26
N ASP A 254 9.14 16.52 11.45
CA ASP A 254 8.15 17.59 11.27
C ASP A 254 7.33 17.78 12.57
N GLY A 255 6.02 17.54 12.56
CA GLY A 255 5.12 17.70 13.71
C GLY A 255 5.07 16.52 14.69
N GLY A 256 5.84 15.46 14.48
CA GLY A 256 5.90 14.33 15.44
C GLY A 256 4.62 13.50 15.55
N ILE A 257 3.68 13.64 14.61
CA ILE A 257 2.37 12.98 14.65
C ILE A 257 2.49 11.46 14.64
N VAL A 258 3.27 10.89 13.72
CA VAL A 258 3.43 9.43 13.61
C VAL A 258 3.90 8.83 14.94
N THR A 259 4.99 9.34 15.51
CA THR A 259 5.51 8.86 16.79
C THR A 259 4.51 9.04 17.93
N THR A 260 3.74 10.14 17.94
CA THR A 260 2.71 10.41 18.96
C THR A 260 1.59 9.39 18.91
N LEU A 261 1.07 9.09 17.72
CA LEU A 261 0.02 8.09 17.53
C LEU A 261 0.50 6.68 17.88
N LEU A 262 1.75 6.35 17.54
CA LEU A 262 2.35 5.06 17.89
C LEU A 262 2.56 4.90 19.40
N GLU A 263 3.02 5.96 20.07
CA GLU A 263 3.11 5.99 21.53
C GLU A 263 1.73 5.80 22.17
N TYR A 264 0.70 6.46 21.64
CA TYR A 264 -0.68 6.29 22.08
C TYR A 264 -1.13 4.84 21.97
N LEU A 265 -0.91 4.20 20.82
CA LEU A 265 -1.29 2.82 20.58
C LEU A 265 -0.59 1.84 21.53
N LEU A 266 0.71 2.01 21.78
CA LEU A 266 1.46 1.17 22.73
C LEU A 266 1.02 1.39 24.18
N LYS A 267 0.89 2.66 24.63
CA LYS A 267 0.51 2.98 26.01
C LYS A 267 -0.88 2.45 26.37
N ASN A 268 -1.81 2.54 25.42
CA ASN A 268 -3.18 2.06 25.59
C ASN A 268 -3.35 0.58 25.25
N LYS A 269 -2.26 -0.14 24.92
CA LYS A 269 -2.27 -1.57 24.55
C LYS A 269 -3.27 -1.90 23.43
N VAL A 270 -3.43 -0.96 22.50
CA VAL A 270 -4.22 -1.17 21.28
C VAL A 270 -3.44 -2.03 20.29
N VAL A 271 -2.10 -1.93 20.37
CA VAL A 271 -1.14 -2.80 19.68
C VAL A 271 -0.02 -3.15 20.66
N ASP A 272 0.62 -4.30 20.46
CA ASP A 272 1.74 -4.78 21.29
C ASP A 272 3.09 -4.54 20.62
N ALA A 273 3.08 -4.30 19.30
CA ALA A 273 4.28 -4.04 18.53
C ALA A 273 4.04 -3.11 17.34
N ILE A 274 5.12 -2.52 16.87
CA ILE A 274 5.13 -1.61 15.74
C ILE A 274 6.24 -2.02 14.78
N ILE A 275 5.91 -2.12 13.49
CA ILE A 275 6.92 -2.19 12.43
C ILE A 275 7.24 -0.76 11.97
N ALA A 276 8.50 -0.38 12.13
CA ALA A 276 9.02 0.92 11.76
C ALA A 276 10.47 0.82 11.24
N VAL A 277 11.11 1.95 11.02
CA VAL A 277 12.48 2.04 10.46
C VAL A 277 13.38 2.84 11.39
N LYS A 278 14.58 2.33 11.66
CA LYS A 278 15.66 3.05 12.35
C LYS A 278 16.93 3.08 11.50
N HIS A 279 17.95 3.80 11.96
CA HIS A 279 19.30 3.62 11.39
C HIS A 279 19.83 2.22 11.69
N SER A 280 20.54 1.65 10.73
CA SER A 280 21.36 0.45 10.90
C SER A 280 22.65 0.78 11.69
N GLU A 281 23.61 -0.14 11.70
CA GLU A 281 24.96 0.17 12.20
C GLU A 281 25.64 1.22 11.31
N ASP A 282 25.44 1.14 9.99
CA ASP A 282 25.80 2.21 9.07
C ASP A 282 24.81 3.37 9.22
N LEU A 283 25.34 4.57 9.50
CA LEU A 283 24.56 5.77 9.67
C LEU A 283 23.80 6.08 8.36
N TRP A 284 22.56 6.55 8.47
CA TRP A 284 21.63 6.82 7.34
C TRP A 284 21.17 5.62 6.52
N ASN A 285 21.77 4.44 6.66
CA ASN A 285 21.26 3.21 6.08
C ASN A 285 20.05 2.72 6.92
N PRO A 286 18.84 2.66 6.36
CA PRO A 286 17.65 2.31 7.11
C PRO A 286 17.52 0.80 7.32
N LYS A 287 17.10 0.41 8.52
CA LYS A 287 16.80 -0.97 8.89
C LYS A 287 15.39 -1.08 9.45
N ALA A 288 14.63 -2.02 8.92
CA ALA A 288 13.32 -2.39 9.43
C ALA A 288 13.46 -2.99 10.84
N VAL A 289 12.55 -2.61 11.75
CA VAL A 289 12.54 -3.12 13.12
C VAL A 289 11.11 -3.33 13.61
N ILE A 290 10.97 -4.28 14.53
CA ILE A 290 9.79 -4.41 15.38
C ILE A 290 10.11 -3.81 16.74
N VAL A 291 9.31 -2.85 17.19
CA VAL A 291 9.45 -2.19 18.51
C VAL A 291 8.20 -2.41 19.35
N ASN A 292 8.39 -2.72 20.62
CA ASN A 292 7.33 -2.99 21.59
C ASN A 292 7.44 -2.14 22.87
N ASN A 293 8.30 -1.12 22.85
CA ASN A 293 8.54 -0.22 23.98
C ASN A 293 8.84 1.20 23.49
N LEU A 294 8.56 2.19 24.35
CA LEU A 294 8.68 3.61 23.99
C LEU A 294 10.13 4.04 23.74
N LYS A 295 11.10 3.49 24.49
CA LYS A 295 12.52 3.83 24.34
C LYS A 295 13.02 3.50 22.94
N ASP A 296 12.63 2.36 22.39
CA ASP A 296 13.02 1.96 21.04
C ASP A 296 12.15 2.62 19.97
N LEU A 297 10.88 2.90 20.26
CA LEU A 297 10.02 3.70 19.37
C LEU A 297 10.63 5.07 19.06
N TYR A 298 11.15 5.79 20.05
CA TYR A 298 11.74 7.12 19.80
C TYR A 298 12.99 7.07 18.90
N LYS A 299 13.68 5.92 18.80
CA LYS A 299 14.82 5.74 17.88
C LYS A 299 14.39 5.58 16.42
N THR A 300 13.09 5.37 16.15
CA THR A 300 12.56 5.26 14.79
C THR A 300 12.14 6.63 14.23
N ALA A 301 12.14 7.69 15.05
CA ALA A 301 11.81 9.05 14.62
C ALA A 301 12.83 9.61 13.61
N GLY A 302 12.40 10.60 12.83
CA GLY A 302 13.21 11.26 11.80
C GLY A 302 13.24 10.49 10.49
N THR A 303 13.23 11.23 9.37
CA THR A 303 13.17 10.64 8.03
C THR A 303 14.53 10.07 7.61
N LYS A 304 14.50 8.89 6.99
CA LYS A 304 15.63 8.33 6.24
C LYS A 304 15.18 8.24 4.78
N TYR A 305 15.87 8.95 3.89
CA TYR A 305 15.47 9.06 2.48
C TYR A 305 15.88 7.86 1.62
N ALA A 306 16.80 7.06 2.13
CA ALA A 306 17.16 5.77 1.54
C ALA A 306 16.00 4.75 1.68
N ASN A 307 15.89 3.86 0.70
CA ASN A 307 14.88 2.81 0.68
C ASN A 307 15.11 1.78 1.78
N CYS A 308 14.02 1.19 2.29
CA CYS A 308 14.05 0.10 3.25
C CYS A 308 12.99 -0.93 2.90
N ALA A 309 13.36 -2.21 2.87
CA ALA A 309 12.43 -3.32 2.68
C ALA A 309 11.63 -3.62 3.95
N SER A 310 10.87 -2.65 4.46
CA SER A 310 10.21 -2.71 5.78
C SER A 310 9.25 -3.88 5.96
N LEU A 311 8.67 -4.38 4.87
CA LEU A 311 7.71 -5.49 4.90
C LEU A 311 8.40 -6.86 4.84
N SER A 312 9.73 -6.94 4.75
CA SER A 312 10.47 -8.21 4.74
C SER A 312 10.48 -8.93 6.09
N ILE A 313 10.27 -8.19 7.19
CA ILE A 313 10.24 -8.73 8.56
C ILE A 313 8.82 -8.98 9.08
N LEU A 314 7.83 -8.89 8.21
CA LEU A 314 6.42 -8.88 8.58
C LEU A 314 5.96 -10.25 9.11
N ASP A 315 6.58 -11.34 8.65
CA ASP A 315 6.38 -12.69 9.19
C ASP A 315 6.87 -12.86 10.64
N GLN A 316 7.87 -12.08 11.06
CA GLN A 316 8.37 -12.07 12.43
C GLN A 316 7.36 -11.43 13.41
N SER A 317 6.35 -10.73 12.88
CA SER A 317 5.31 -10.07 13.69
C SER A 317 4.19 -10.99 14.16
N LYS A 318 4.14 -12.24 13.68
CA LYS A 318 3.08 -13.20 14.03
C LYS A 318 2.98 -13.53 15.51
N GLN A 319 4.06 -13.31 16.27
CA GLN A 319 4.08 -13.51 17.72
C GLN A 319 3.30 -12.42 18.50
N TYR A 320 2.86 -11.34 17.84
CA TYR A 320 2.11 -10.25 18.46
C TYR A 320 0.62 -10.34 18.08
N GLU A 321 -0.26 -10.00 19.03
CA GLU A 321 -1.71 -10.05 18.83
C GLU A 321 -2.19 -8.90 17.93
N GLY A 322 -1.66 -7.69 18.16
CA GLY A 322 -1.93 -6.53 17.33
C GLY A 322 -0.66 -5.74 17.02
N ILE A 323 -0.50 -5.36 15.75
CA ILE A 323 0.60 -4.49 15.32
C ILE A 323 0.11 -3.20 14.65
N ALA A 324 0.92 -2.16 14.72
CA ALA A 324 0.85 -1.03 13.81
C ALA A 324 2.03 -1.07 12.82
N ILE A 325 1.83 -0.58 11.61
CA ILE A 325 2.88 -0.51 10.59
C ILE A 325 3.03 0.93 10.11
N VAL A 326 4.26 1.41 10.08
CA VAL A 326 4.64 2.66 9.41
C VAL A 326 5.27 2.33 8.06
N GLY A 327 4.84 3.02 7.02
CA GLY A 327 5.41 2.83 5.69
C GLY A 327 5.04 3.93 4.71
N VAL A 328 5.64 3.87 3.53
CA VAL A 328 5.37 4.78 2.42
C VAL A 328 4.28 4.20 1.49
N PRO A 329 3.80 4.94 0.48
CA PRO A 329 2.63 4.55 -0.31
C PRO A 329 2.69 3.15 -0.93
N CYS A 330 3.84 2.74 -1.46
CA CYS A 330 4.00 1.41 -2.06
C CYS A 330 3.85 0.28 -1.04
N MET A 331 4.21 0.52 0.23
CA MET A 331 4.02 -0.43 1.34
C MET A 331 2.55 -0.51 1.75
N MET A 332 1.88 0.64 1.85
CA MET A 332 0.45 0.70 2.16
C MET A 332 -0.39 -0.03 1.10
N LYS A 333 -0.05 0.17 -0.18
CA LYS A 333 -0.65 -0.57 -1.30
C LYS A 333 -0.39 -2.07 -1.20
N ALA A 334 0.82 -2.50 -0.84
CA ALA A 334 1.14 -3.92 -0.69
C ALA A 334 0.31 -4.58 0.43
N ILE A 335 0.21 -3.91 1.59
CA ILE A 335 -0.60 -4.38 2.72
C ILE A 335 -2.08 -4.43 2.34
N GLU A 336 -2.59 -3.42 1.62
CA GLU A 336 -3.97 -3.42 1.12
C GLU A 336 -4.23 -4.63 0.22
N LYS A 337 -3.32 -4.93 -0.73
CA LYS A 337 -3.44 -6.14 -1.54
C LYS A 337 -3.44 -7.40 -0.67
N GLY A 338 -2.59 -7.46 0.36
CA GLY A 338 -2.60 -8.56 1.33
C GLY A 338 -3.91 -8.70 2.10
N SER A 339 -4.62 -7.60 2.38
CA SER A 339 -5.96 -7.66 3.00
C SER A 339 -7.08 -7.96 2.02
N LEU A 340 -6.90 -7.60 0.74
CA LEU A 340 -7.92 -7.79 -0.29
C LEU A 340 -7.89 -9.22 -0.83
N PHE A 341 -6.71 -9.80 -1.02
CA PHE A 341 -6.53 -11.16 -1.52
C PHE A 341 -6.20 -12.12 -0.37
N PRO A 342 -6.90 -13.26 -0.24
CA PRO A 342 -6.76 -14.18 0.91
C PRO A 342 -5.35 -14.79 1.03
N SER A 343 -4.53 -14.71 0.00
CA SER A 343 -3.11 -15.08 0.06
C SER A 343 -2.33 -14.36 1.16
N GLY A 344 -2.76 -13.17 1.60
CA GLY A 344 -2.09 -12.41 2.66
C GLY A 344 -2.25 -12.95 4.08
N TYR A 345 -3.07 -13.98 4.31
CA TYR A 345 -3.17 -14.64 5.62
C TYR A 345 -1.83 -15.31 6.00
N PRO A 346 -1.50 -15.42 7.30
CA PRO A 346 -2.24 -14.92 8.47
C PRO A 346 -1.96 -13.44 8.77
N PHE A 347 -1.04 -12.80 8.06
CA PHE A 347 -0.42 -11.57 8.53
C PHE A 347 -1.36 -10.36 8.54
N PHE A 348 -2.32 -10.23 7.63
CA PHE A 348 -3.16 -9.02 7.68
C PHE A 348 -4.12 -8.97 8.89
N THR A 349 -4.33 -10.10 9.58
CA THR A 349 -5.25 -10.17 10.74
C THR A 349 -4.68 -9.52 12.00
N ASN A 350 -3.35 -9.55 12.16
CA ASN A 350 -2.65 -8.92 13.28
C ASN A 350 -2.38 -7.43 13.01
N ILE A 351 -2.43 -6.97 11.74
CA ILE A 351 -2.29 -5.56 11.38
C ILE A 351 -3.54 -4.81 11.85
N LYS A 352 -3.40 -4.05 12.94
CA LYS A 352 -4.46 -3.17 13.44
C LYS A 352 -4.38 -1.82 12.77
N TYR A 353 -3.23 -1.16 12.75
CA TYR A 353 -3.12 0.21 12.21
C TYR A 353 -2.08 0.33 11.11
N LYS A 354 -2.43 1.03 10.03
CA LYS A 354 -1.57 1.42 8.93
C LYS A 354 -1.34 2.93 8.98
N ILE A 355 -0.12 3.37 9.30
CA ILE A 355 0.27 4.77 9.26
C ILE A 355 1.14 5.01 8.03
N GLY A 356 0.58 5.72 7.06
CA GLY A 356 1.23 6.05 5.80
C GLY A 356 2.01 7.36 5.86
N LEU A 357 3.22 7.38 5.32
CA LEU A 357 3.98 8.61 5.13
C LEU A 357 3.73 9.18 3.73
N PHE A 358 3.74 10.50 3.59
CA PHE A 358 3.82 11.11 2.27
C PHE A 358 5.20 10.80 1.66
N CYS A 359 5.24 10.42 0.40
CA CYS A 359 6.49 10.08 -0.28
C CYS A 359 6.43 10.53 -1.73
N MET A 360 7.32 11.43 -2.14
CA MET A 360 7.46 11.81 -3.55
C MET A 360 8.35 10.78 -4.26
N GLU A 361 9.59 10.66 -3.81
CA GLU A 361 10.63 9.77 -4.33
C GLU A 361 11.45 9.21 -3.16
N SER A 362 12.21 8.15 -3.44
CA SER A 362 13.15 7.52 -2.51
C SER A 362 14.45 7.21 -3.25
N PHE A 363 15.54 7.03 -2.51
CA PHE A 363 16.90 6.88 -3.02
C PHE A 363 17.47 5.53 -2.59
N SER A 364 18.44 4.97 -3.31
CA SER A 364 19.28 3.90 -2.74
C SER A 364 20.23 4.49 -1.70
N TYR A 365 20.80 3.66 -0.82
CA TYR A 365 21.78 4.15 0.15
C TYR A 365 23.00 4.74 -0.56
N ASP A 366 23.52 4.03 -1.57
CA ASP A 366 24.63 4.51 -2.41
C ASP A 366 24.33 5.83 -3.10
N ASN A 367 23.09 6.02 -3.58
CA ASN A 367 22.71 7.28 -4.22
C ASN A 367 22.58 8.43 -3.21
N ILE A 368 22.25 8.15 -1.94
CA ILE A 368 22.33 9.17 -0.88
C ILE A 368 23.78 9.55 -0.61
N ILE A 369 24.70 8.58 -0.54
CA ILE A 369 26.13 8.87 -0.37
C ILE A 369 26.63 9.77 -1.51
N LYS A 370 26.41 9.34 -2.76
CA LYS A 370 26.77 10.11 -3.95
C LYS A 370 26.13 11.49 -3.99
N LEU A 371 24.85 11.60 -3.59
CA LEU A 371 24.17 12.88 -3.51
C LEU A 371 24.89 13.83 -2.53
N VAL A 372 25.23 13.36 -1.34
CA VAL A 372 25.92 14.18 -0.33
C VAL A 372 27.31 14.58 -0.81
N GLU A 373 28.07 13.65 -1.38
CA GLU A 373 29.40 13.92 -1.91
C GLU A 373 29.36 14.90 -3.09
N GLU A 374 28.59 14.61 -4.14
CA GLU A 374 28.61 15.38 -5.38
C GLU A 374 27.90 16.74 -5.29
N LYS A 375 26.89 16.88 -4.42
CA LYS A 375 26.11 18.13 -4.31
C LYS A 375 26.51 19.02 -3.15
N PHE A 376 27.11 18.45 -2.11
CA PHE A 376 27.47 19.21 -0.90
C PHE A 376 28.95 19.18 -0.57
N ASP A 377 29.75 18.31 -1.21
CA ASP A 377 31.16 18.11 -0.89
C ASP A 377 31.35 17.78 0.60
N LYS A 378 30.53 16.85 1.12
CA LYS A 378 30.52 16.39 2.53
C LYS A 378 30.49 14.87 2.60
N ASN A 379 30.83 14.33 3.78
CA ASN A 379 30.65 12.91 4.09
C ASN A 379 29.29 12.69 4.76
N ILE A 380 28.66 11.55 4.46
CA ILE A 380 27.37 11.18 5.07
C ILE A 380 27.43 11.07 6.60
N GLU A 381 28.62 10.76 7.15
CA GLU A 381 28.87 10.68 8.59
C GLU A 381 28.82 12.04 9.28
N ASP A 382 28.99 13.15 8.56
CA ASP A 382 28.96 14.49 9.11
C ASP A 382 27.53 15.00 9.34
N LEU A 383 26.52 14.29 8.84
CA LEU A 383 25.14 14.73 8.86
C LEU A 383 24.43 14.36 10.17
N VAL A 384 23.60 15.29 10.64
CA VAL A 384 22.68 15.12 11.78
C VAL A 384 21.23 15.00 11.30
N LYS A 385 20.86 15.73 10.25
CA LYS A 385 19.51 15.74 9.69
C LYS A 385 19.55 15.92 8.18
N MET A 386 18.61 15.27 7.49
CA MET A 386 18.25 15.57 6.12
C MET A 386 16.79 16.05 6.10
N ASN A 387 16.45 16.97 5.21
CA ASN A 387 15.08 17.42 5.04
C ASN A 387 14.76 17.75 3.58
N ILE A 388 13.48 17.70 3.23
CA ILE A 388 12.96 18.23 1.97
C ILE A 388 11.87 19.24 2.31
N ASP A 389 12.16 20.52 2.07
CA ASP A 389 11.21 21.61 2.30
C ASP A 389 11.29 22.64 1.18
N LYS A 390 10.15 23.27 0.84
CA LYS A 390 10.03 24.37 -0.13
C LYS A 390 10.77 24.13 -1.47
N GLY A 391 10.83 22.89 -1.93
CA GLY A 391 11.47 22.53 -3.21
C GLY A 391 12.99 22.42 -3.14
N LYS A 392 13.56 22.29 -1.93
CA LYS A 392 14.99 22.10 -1.68
C LYS A 392 15.22 20.82 -0.89
N PHE A 393 16.36 20.19 -1.13
CA PHE A 393 16.94 19.16 -0.26
C PHE A 393 17.95 19.83 0.65
N ILE A 394 17.80 19.64 1.96
CA ILE A 394 18.53 20.36 3.00
C ILE A 394 19.28 19.33 3.84
N ILE A 395 20.54 19.62 4.15
CA ILE A 395 21.34 18.84 5.10
C ILE A 395 21.78 19.74 6.27
N ASN A 396 21.76 19.19 7.47
CA ASN A 396 22.32 19.82 8.67
C ASN A 396 23.51 19.00 9.14
N LEU A 397 24.65 19.66 9.32
CA LEU A 397 25.90 19.03 9.72
C LEU A 397 26.09 19.06 11.24
N LYS A 398 26.96 18.18 11.75
CA LYS A 398 27.40 18.16 13.15
C LYS A 398 28.05 19.48 13.59
N SER A 399 28.61 20.23 12.65
CA SER A 399 29.15 21.58 12.87
C SER A 399 28.08 22.63 13.18
N GLY A 400 26.80 22.32 12.89
CA GLY A 400 25.69 23.27 12.95
C GLY A 400 25.41 24.00 11.63
N GLU A 401 26.23 23.78 10.60
CA GLU A 401 26.01 24.33 9.26
C GLU A 401 24.77 23.70 8.59
N GLU A 402 23.97 24.53 7.90
CA GLU A 402 22.85 24.11 7.07
C GLU A 402 23.18 24.41 5.60
N LEU A 403 23.06 23.40 4.74
CA LEU A 403 23.28 23.52 3.31
C LEU A 403 22.04 23.03 2.56
N ASP A 404 21.79 23.59 1.38
CA ASP A 404 20.66 23.18 0.55
C ASP A 404 20.97 23.16 -0.94
N VAL A 405 20.29 22.28 -1.68
CA VAL A 405 20.25 22.28 -3.14
C VAL A 405 18.81 22.16 -3.66
N PRO A 406 18.50 22.72 -4.84
CA PRO A 406 17.18 22.57 -5.45
C PRO A 406 16.81 21.10 -5.72
N LEU A 407 15.56 20.71 -5.49
CA LEU A 407 15.10 19.32 -5.72
C LEU A 407 15.31 18.83 -7.16
N LYS A 408 15.23 19.75 -8.13
CA LYS A 408 15.45 19.42 -9.55
C LYS A 408 16.85 18.84 -9.79
N GLU A 409 17.84 19.24 -8.99
CA GLU A 409 19.22 18.78 -9.13
C GLU A 409 19.45 17.40 -8.52
N ILE A 410 18.55 16.94 -7.64
CA ILE A 410 18.68 15.67 -6.96
C ILE A 410 17.84 14.56 -7.60
N GLN A 411 16.94 14.90 -8.53
CA GLN A 411 16.06 13.95 -9.21
C GLN A 411 16.83 12.82 -9.91
N ALA A 412 18.04 13.10 -10.41
CA ALA A 412 18.88 12.10 -11.06
C ALA A 412 19.37 10.98 -10.11
N TYR A 413 19.34 11.21 -8.79
CA TYR A 413 19.72 10.22 -7.77
C TYR A 413 18.52 9.39 -7.28
N ALA A 414 17.29 9.81 -7.59
CA ALA A 414 16.09 9.10 -7.20
C ALA A 414 16.05 7.71 -7.86
N ARG A 415 15.39 6.75 -7.21
CA ARG A 415 15.20 5.41 -7.79
C ARG A 415 14.26 5.51 -8.99
N GLU A 416 14.68 4.99 -10.14
CA GLU A 416 13.87 4.95 -11.37
C GLU A 416 12.49 4.32 -11.13
N THR A 417 12.42 3.33 -10.23
CA THR A 417 11.19 2.62 -9.86
C THR A 417 10.12 3.52 -9.23
N CYS A 418 10.51 4.68 -8.68
CA CYS A 418 9.58 5.68 -8.14
C CYS A 418 8.75 6.37 -9.24
N HIS A 419 9.25 6.44 -10.48
CA HIS A 419 8.52 7.07 -11.59
C HIS A 419 7.28 6.27 -12.04
N PHE A 420 7.12 5.04 -11.57
CA PHE A 420 5.92 4.23 -11.79
C PHE A 420 4.93 4.35 -10.62
N CYS A 421 5.22 5.14 -9.59
CA CYS A 421 4.32 5.36 -8.44
C CYS A 421 3.49 6.62 -8.62
N GLU A 422 2.17 6.50 -8.60
CA GLU A 422 1.25 7.63 -8.66
C GLU A 422 0.88 8.21 -7.30
N ASP A 423 1.04 7.42 -6.23
CA ASP A 423 0.55 7.76 -4.89
C ASP A 423 1.60 8.57 -4.10
N LEU A 424 1.28 9.82 -3.80
CA LEU A 424 2.07 10.68 -2.90
C LEU A 424 1.67 10.46 -1.44
N THR A 425 0.38 10.30 -1.20
CA THR A 425 -0.26 10.53 0.09
C THR A 425 -0.52 9.27 0.89
N SER A 426 -0.13 8.09 0.41
CA SER A 426 -0.39 6.79 1.05
C SER A 426 -1.87 6.47 1.14
N ASP A 427 -2.52 6.36 -0.01
CA ASP A 427 -3.98 6.25 -0.18
C ASP A 427 -4.65 5.08 0.53
N PHE A 428 -3.88 4.05 0.87
CA PHE A 428 -4.36 2.84 1.52
C PHE A 428 -3.99 2.73 3.00
N ALA A 429 -3.49 3.80 3.62
CA ALA A 429 -3.29 3.86 5.07
C ALA A 429 -4.63 4.08 5.82
N ASP A 430 -4.61 3.96 7.15
CA ASP A 430 -5.72 4.43 8.01
C ASP A 430 -5.53 5.93 8.31
N ILE A 431 -4.28 6.34 8.51
CA ILE A 431 -3.87 7.74 8.70
C ILE A 431 -2.64 7.99 7.83
N SER A 432 -2.64 9.07 7.07
CA SER A 432 -1.49 9.50 6.29
C SER A 432 -0.91 10.81 6.78
N VAL A 433 0.42 10.90 6.85
CA VAL A 433 1.12 12.03 7.46
C VAL A 433 2.26 12.50 6.56
N GLY A 434 2.41 13.80 6.41
CA GLY A 434 3.60 14.38 5.76
C GLY A 434 3.75 15.87 6.00
N SER A 435 4.85 16.45 5.55
CA SER A 435 5.18 17.87 5.77
C SER A 435 4.40 18.82 4.85
N ILE A 436 4.17 18.42 3.59
CA ILE A 436 3.57 19.26 2.55
C ILE A 436 2.23 19.81 3.02
N GLY A 437 2.02 21.12 2.89
CA GLY A 437 0.76 21.79 3.22
C GLY A 437 0.72 22.42 4.62
N SER A 438 1.57 21.94 5.53
CA SER A 438 1.70 22.49 6.89
C SER A 438 2.93 23.38 7.02
N GLN A 439 2.92 24.21 8.07
CA GLN A 439 4.07 25.03 8.46
C GLN A 439 5.19 24.20 9.11
N ALA A 440 6.39 24.76 9.23
CA ALA A 440 7.52 24.08 9.87
C ALA A 440 7.18 23.66 11.30
N GLY A 441 7.57 22.43 11.68
CA GLY A 441 7.23 21.83 12.98
C GLY A 441 5.79 21.32 13.09
N TRP A 442 5.04 21.29 11.98
CA TRP A 442 3.70 20.72 11.88
C TRP A 442 3.66 19.71 10.72
N SER A 443 2.66 18.84 10.72
CA SER A 443 2.44 17.86 9.66
C SER A 443 1.00 17.93 9.16
N SER A 444 0.83 17.79 7.86
CA SER A 444 -0.47 17.46 7.27
C SER A 444 -0.83 16.05 7.65
N VAL A 445 -2.08 15.85 8.08
CA VAL A 445 -2.65 14.58 8.48
C VAL A 445 -3.91 14.36 7.65
N ILE A 446 -4.04 13.18 7.06
CA ILE A 446 -5.23 12.75 6.32
C ILE A 446 -5.75 11.49 7.00
N THR A 447 -6.90 11.56 7.66
CA THR A 447 -7.58 10.38 8.21
C THR A 447 -8.35 9.73 7.07
N ARG A 448 -8.13 8.44 6.83
CA ARG A 448 -8.64 7.76 5.61
C ARG A 448 -9.88 6.93 5.83
N ASN A 449 -10.11 6.52 7.08
CA ASN A 449 -11.25 5.75 7.51
C ASN A 449 -11.59 6.09 8.96
N GLU A 450 -12.73 5.58 9.43
CA GLU A 450 -13.26 5.81 10.78
C GLU A 450 -12.22 5.43 11.86
N LYS A 451 -11.57 4.28 11.70
CA LYS A 451 -10.54 3.82 12.63
C LYS A 451 -9.37 4.82 12.77
N GLY A 452 -8.91 5.38 11.65
CA GLY A 452 -7.85 6.39 11.64
C GLY A 452 -8.31 7.71 12.25
N GLU A 453 -9.54 8.11 11.97
CA GLU A 453 -10.16 9.30 12.58
C GLU A 453 -10.27 9.16 14.09
N GLU A 454 -10.84 8.06 14.59
CA GLU A 454 -11.01 7.79 16.02
C GLU A 454 -9.68 7.86 16.77
N LEU A 455 -8.62 7.24 16.22
CA LEU A 455 -7.29 7.30 16.81
C LEU A 455 -6.75 8.74 16.85
N TYR A 456 -6.90 9.50 15.77
CA TYR A 456 -6.40 10.87 15.71
C TYR A 456 -7.15 11.79 16.68
N GLN A 457 -8.48 11.69 16.73
CA GLN A 457 -9.31 12.47 17.66
C GLN A 457 -9.07 12.07 19.12
N ALA A 458 -8.83 10.79 19.41
CA ALA A 458 -8.48 10.35 20.75
C ALA A 458 -7.16 10.98 21.22
N ALA A 459 -6.14 11.05 20.35
CA ALA A 459 -4.87 11.71 20.66
C ALA A 459 -5.02 13.23 20.87
N ILE A 460 -5.92 13.91 20.14
CA ILE A 460 -6.25 15.32 20.36
C ILE A 460 -6.96 15.49 21.71
N LYS A 461 -7.97 14.67 21.99
CA LYS A 461 -8.77 14.70 23.22
C LYS A 461 -7.90 14.52 24.47
N ASP A 462 -6.89 13.66 24.38
CA ASP A 462 -5.93 13.43 25.47
C ASP A 462 -4.81 14.49 25.53
N GLY A 463 -4.92 15.55 24.73
CA GLY A 463 -4.01 16.70 24.75
C GLY A 463 -2.63 16.41 24.14
N LEU A 464 -2.44 15.27 23.47
CA LEU A 464 -1.15 14.86 22.91
C LEU A 464 -0.83 15.55 21.58
N ILE A 465 -1.85 16.06 20.88
CA ILE A 465 -1.73 16.72 19.58
C ILE A 465 -2.46 18.05 19.60
N GLU A 466 -1.78 19.12 19.20
CA GLU A 466 -2.42 20.36 18.75
C GLU A 466 -2.80 20.21 17.27
N SER A 467 -4.04 20.50 16.90
CA SER A 467 -4.57 20.25 15.54
C SER A 467 -5.42 21.40 15.04
N LYS A 468 -5.37 21.64 13.73
CA LYS A 468 -6.20 22.61 12.98
C LYS A 468 -6.68 21.97 11.69
N ASP A 469 -7.79 22.43 11.13
CA ASP A 469 -8.23 21.96 9.82
C ASP A 469 -7.21 22.36 8.74
N LEU A 470 -6.86 21.44 7.84
CA LEU A 470 -5.84 21.69 6.82
C LEU A 470 -6.30 22.72 5.77
N THR A 471 -7.60 22.96 5.64
CA THR A 471 -8.18 24.00 4.77
C THR A 471 -8.03 25.41 5.35
N GLU A 472 -7.84 25.52 6.67
CA GLU A 472 -7.64 26.79 7.39
C GLU A 472 -6.17 27.22 7.46
N VAL A 473 -5.24 26.31 7.13
CA VAL A 473 -3.80 26.56 7.14
C VAL A 473 -3.29 26.98 5.76
N LYS A 474 -2.21 27.76 5.70
CA LYS A 474 -1.49 28.09 4.46
C LYS A 474 -0.10 27.44 4.49
N PRO A 475 0.34 26.76 3.42
CA PRO A 475 -0.33 26.61 2.11
C PRO A 475 -1.56 25.69 2.09
N GLY A 476 -1.72 24.82 3.08
CA GLY A 476 -2.90 23.99 3.33
C GLY A 476 -3.14 22.89 2.31
N ARG A 477 -4.38 22.38 2.31
CA ARG A 477 -4.83 21.23 1.50
C ARG A 477 -4.57 21.43 0.01
N PHE A 478 -4.72 22.66 -0.48
CA PHE A 478 -4.49 23.00 -1.90
C PHE A 478 -3.09 22.59 -2.37
N LEU A 479 -2.05 22.81 -1.55
CA LEU A 479 -0.69 22.45 -1.95
C LEU A 479 -0.52 20.93 -1.97
N VAL A 480 -1.07 20.21 -0.96
CA VAL A 480 -1.03 18.74 -0.92
C VAL A 480 -1.63 18.16 -2.20
N GLU A 481 -2.85 18.58 -2.53
CA GLU A 481 -3.54 18.17 -3.75
C GLU A 481 -2.74 18.50 -5.02
N LYS A 482 -2.18 19.72 -5.11
CA LYS A 482 -1.39 20.13 -6.27
C LYS A 482 -0.18 19.21 -6.48
N ILE A 483 0.58 18.93 -5.42
CA ILE A 483 1.78 18.10 -5.51
C ILE A 483 1.42 16.63 -5.76
N ALA A 484 0.35 16.12 -5.13
CA ALA A 484 -0.15 14.76 -5.37
C ALA A 484 -0.61 14.59 -6.82
N GLY A 485 -1.36 15.55 -7.36
CA GLY A 485 -1.77 15.54 -8.77
C GLY A 485 -0.59 15.60 -9.74
N ILE A 486 0.47 16.35 -9.43
CA ILE A 486 1.71 16.34 -10.24
C ILE A 486 2.34 14.96 -10.27
N LYS A 487 2.38 14.26 -9.12
CA LYS A 487 2.95 12.91 -9.05
C LYS A 487 2.15 11.92 -9.89
N ARG A 488 0.81 11.90 -9.75
CA ARG A 488 -0.07 11.06 -10.56
C ARG A 488 0.10 11.28 -12.06
N ASN A 489 0.09 12.55 -12.49
CA ASN A 489 0.22 12.89 -13.91
C ASN A 489 1.58 12.55 -14.51
N LYS A 490 2.63 12.40 -13.68
CA LYS A 490 3.97 11.99 -14.11
C LYS A 490 4.22 10.49 -14.01
N CYS A 491 3.26 9.72 -13.47
CA CYS A 491 3.40 8.29 -13.33
C CYS A 491 3.51 7.63 -14.70
N LYS A 492 4.60 6.90 -14.93
CA LYS A 492 4.81 6.11 -16.13
C LYS A 492 3.88 4.88 -16.10
N PRO A 493 3.35 4.43 -17.25
CA PRO A 493 2.55 3.21 -17.32
C PRO A 493 3.42 2.00 -16.98
N ILE A 494 2.84 1.05 -16.24
CA ILE A 494 3.47 -0.23 -15.93
C ILE A 494 3.26 -1.17 -17.12
N LYS A 495 4.35 -1.72 -17.65
CA LYS A 495 4.33 -2.80 -18.65
C LYS A 495 5.24 -3.92 -18.17
N LEU A 496 4.66 -5.08 -17.89
CA LEU A 496 5.45 -6.27 -17.60
C LEU A 496 6.01 -6.80 -18.91
N THR A 497 7.32 -6.98 -18.97
CA THR A 497 7.99 -7.63 -20.09
C THR A 497 8.13 -9.09 -19.74
N GLU A 498 7.33 -9.95 -20.37
CA GLU A 498 7.62 -11.38 -20.36
C GLU A 498 8.99 -11.57 -21.04
N ASN A 499 9.96 -12.12 -20.31
CA ASN A 499 11.16 -12.63 -20.96
C ASN A 499 10.70 -13.82 -21.80
N LYS A 500 10.83 -13.68 -23.13
CA LYS A 500 10.59 -14.76 -24.09
C LYS A 500 11.45 -15.99 -23.80
#